data_AF-A0A0A9XTE2-F1
#
_entry.id   AF-A0A0A9XTE2-F1
#
_cell.length_a   1.000
_cell.length_b   1.000
_cell.length_c   1.000
_cell.angle_alpha   90.00
_cell.angle_beta   90.00
_cell.angle_gamma   90.00
#
_symmetry.space_group_name_H-M   'P 1'
#
loop_
_entity.id
_entity.type
_entity.pdbx_description
1 polymer ?
#
loop_
_entity_poly.entity_id
_entity_poly.type
_entity_poly.pdbx_seq_one_letter_code
_entity_poly.pdbx_strand_id
1 'polypeptide(L)'
;MKLTPFLFLLAVGLTAAEHGWKSGSQYKYQVRGRTMAGLHQVADQYVGIAIKAKLQVQPKSDNELSLQIHDAQYADVHANLTGGWNGQIPEDKLHYQQLPISSKPFELKLKNGAVDKMVVDKNLPTWELNILKAIASQLQVDTQAENLKSSRINSLPSKGQA
;
A
#
# COMPACT_ATOMS: atom_id res chain seq x y z
N MET A 1 -40.86 -53.58 2.14
CA MET A 1 -40.78 -52.24 1.54
C MET A 1 -40.05 -51.34 2.54
N LYS A 2 -38.73 -51.13 2.37
CA LYS A 2 -37.90 -50.35 3.30
C LYS A 2 -37.63 -48.98 2.67
N LEU A 3 -38.09 -47.92 3.32
CA LEU A 3 -37.79 -46.53 2.95
C LEU A 3 -36.52 -46.11 3.69
N THR A 4 -35.46 -45.82 2.95
CA THR A 4 -34.21 -45.24 3.44
C THR A 4 -34.32 -43.72 3.35
N PRO A 5 -34.10 -42.94 4.41
CA PRO A 5 -34.05 -41.48 4.31
C PRO A 5 -32.64 -41.04 3.87
N PHE A 6 -32.57 -40.35 2.73
CA PHE A 6 -31.36 -39.69 2.24
C PHE A 6 -31.16 -38.40 3.03
N LEU A 7 -30.10 -38.33 3.84
CA LEU A 7 -29.73 -37.14 4.59
C LEU A 7 -28.98 -36.18 3.66
N PHE A 8 -29.64 -35.11 3.21
CA PHE A 8 -28.99 -34.01 2.50
C PHE A 8 -28.33 -33.06 3.51
N LEU A 9 -27.01 -33.14 3.65
CA LEU A 9 -26.20 -32.14 4.34
C LEU A 9 -25.99 -30.94 3.40
N LEU A 10 -26.81 -29.90 3.58
CA LEU A 10 -26.60 -28.59 2.98
C LEU A 10 -25.48 -27.87 3.75
N ALA A 11 -24.25 -27.95 3.24
CA ALA A 11 -23.18 -27.05 3.64
C ALA A 11 -23.40 -25.71 2.93
N VAL A 12 -24.11 -24.79 3.58
CA VAL A 12 -24.17 -23.39 3.13
C VAL A 12 -22.83 -22.76 3.52
N GLY A 13 -21.93 -22.62 2.55
CA GLY A 13 -20.76 -21.77 2.72
C GLY A 13 -21.22 -20.34 2.90
N LEU A 14 -21.21 -19.84 4.15
CA LEU A 14 -21.28 -18.39 4.38
C LEU A 14 -20.02 -17.78 3.76
N THR A 15 -20.14 -17.28 2.54
CA THR A 15 -19.18 -16.30 2.04
C THR A 15 -19.49 -15.00 2.77
N ALA A 16 -18.92 -14.83 3.97
CA ALA A 16 -18.71 -13.48 4.48
C ALA A 16 -17.95 -12.73 3.38
N ALA A 17 -18.43 -11.55 3.01
CA ALA A 17 -17.76 -10.72 2.01
C ALA A 17 -16.28 -10.64 2.40
N GLU A 18 -15.40 -11.24 1.60
CA GLU A 18 -13.95 -11.11 1.80
C GLU A 18 -13.64 -9.65 1.47
N HIS A 19 -13.61 -8.82 2.53
CA HIS A 19 -13.01 -7.50 2.47
C HIS A 19 -11.57 -7.68 1.97
N GLY A 20 -11.02 -6.71 1.22
CA GLY A 20 -9.89 -6.87 0.28
C GLY A 20 -8.58 -7.53 0.75
N TRP A 21 -8.51 -8.04 1.98
CA TRP A 21 -7.43 -8.79 2.59
C TRP A 21 -7.90 -10.16 3.07
N LYS A 22 -7.23 -11.22 2.61
CA LYS A 22 -7.55 -12.60 2.98
C LYS A 22 -6.80 -13.02 4.25
N SER A 23 -7.55 -13.49 5.25
CA SER A 23 -6.97 -14.05 6.48
C SER A 23 -6.03 -15.22 6.20
N GLY A 24 -4.96 -15.34 7.00
CA GLY A 24 -3.93 -16.38 6.84
C GLY A 24 -3.02 -16.24 5.62
N SER A 25 -3.17 -15.17 4.82
CA SER A 25 -2.32 -14.90 3.65
C SER A 25 -1.21 -13.91 3.97
N GLN A 26 -0.07 -14.02 3.29
CA GLN A 26 1.00 -13.02 3.37
C GLN A 26 1.21 -12.39 1.99
N TYR A 27 1.06 -11.08 1.92
CA TYR A 27 1.26 -10.31 0.70
C TYR A 27 2.66 -9.72 0.68
N LYS A 28 3.34 -9.80 -0.46
CA LYS A 28 4.70 -9.26 -0.66
C LYS A 28 4.67 -8.27 -1.82
N TYR A 29 5.08 -7.04 -1.56
CA TYR A 29 5.08 -5.96 -2.54
C TYR A 29 6.49 -5.41 -2.73
N GLN A 30 6.74 -4.91 -3.94
CA GLN A 30 7.85 -4.02 -4.23
C GLN A 30 7.35 -2.58 -4.09
N VAL A 31 7.95 -1.82 -3.17
CA VAL A 31 7.67 -0.40 -3.01
C VAL A 31 8.67 0.36 -3.87
N ARG A 32 8.17 1.25 -4.73
CA ARG A 32 8.98 2.20 -5.48
C ARG A 32 8.41 3.59 -5.30
N GLY A 33 9.23 4.52 -4.84
CA GLY A 33 8.88 5.92 -4.69
C GLY A 33 9.88 6.78 -5.45
N ARG A 34 9.44 7.93 -5.93
CA ARG A 34 10.33 8.96 -6.44
C ARG A 34 9.77 10.34 -6.15
N THR A 35 10.66 11.28 -5.89
CA THR A 35 10.34 12.70 -5.78
C THR A 35 11.31 13.45 -6.67
N MET A 36 10.79 14.31 -7.55
CA MET A 36 11.56 15.02 -8.55
C MET A 36 11.26 16.51 -8.49
N ALA A 37 12.29 17.32 -8.67
CA ALA A 37 12.21 18.75 -8.91
C ALA A 37 12.96 19.06 -10.21
N GLY A 38 12.41 19.97 -11.02
CA GLY A 38 13.01 20.38 -12.28
C GLY A 38 12.34 21.63 -12.85
N LEU A 39 13.10 22.39 -13.63
CA LEU A 39 12.61 23.56 -14.38
C LEU A 39 12.27 23.14 -15.81
N HIS A 40 11.08 22.55 -15.97
CA HIS A 40 10.56 21.97 -17.22
C HIS A 40 10.58 22.93 -18.43
N GLN A 41 10.54 24.24 -18.20
CA GLN A 41 10.54 25.25 -19.27
C GLN A 41 11.95 25.60 -19.78
N VAL A 42 12.99 25.18 -19.06
CA VAL A 42 14.39 25.53 -19.35
C VAL A 42 15.11 24.33 -19.94
N ALA A 43 15.02 23.17 -19.29
CA ALA A 43 15.65 21.94 -19.74
C ALA A 43 15.06 20.72 -19.02
N ASP A 44 15.26 19.54 -19.59
CA ASP A 44 14.87 18.25 -19.00
C ASP A 44 15.80 17.79 -17.87
N GLN A 45 16.27 18.71 -17.04
CA GLN A 45 17.18 18.43 -15.93
C GLN A 45 16.38 18.27 -14.64
N TYR A 46 16.58 17.14 -13.98
CA TYR A 46 15.88 16.79 -12.76
C TYR A 46 16.84 16.44 -11.64
N VAL A 47 16.49 16.92 -10.45
CA VAL A 47 17.10 16.52 -9.19
C VAL A 47 16.05 15.90 -8.29
N GLY A 48 16.42 14.93 -7.47
CA GLY A 48 15.43 14.22 -6.66
C GLY A 48 15.97 13.04 -5.89
N ILE A 49 15.04 12.24 -5.38
CA ILE A 49 15.33 11.01 -4.64
C ILE A 49 14.48 9.88 -5.23
N ALA A 50 15.09 8.73 -5.46
CA ALA A 50 14.41 7.48 -5.77
C ALA A 50 14.53 6.53 -4.58
N ILE A 51 13.41 5.91 -4.17
CA ILE A 51 13.36 4.96 -3.06
C ILE A 51 12.86 3.62 -3.59
N LYS A 52 13.44 2.52 -3.10
CA LYS A 52 12.90 1.18 -3.27
C LYS A 52 12.94 0.41 -1.97
N ALA A 53 11.96 -0.46 -1.75
CA ALA A 53 11.92 -1.35 -0.59
C ALA A 53 11.04 -2.58 -0.88
N LYS A 54 11.08 -3.56 0.02
CA LYS A 54 10.12 -4.66 0.06
C LYS A 54 9.15 -4.45 1.21
N LEU A 55 7.86 -4.61 0.95
CA LEU A 55 6.80 -4.54 1.95
C LEU A 55 6.17 -5.92 2.12
N GLN A 56 6.10 -6.39 3.35
CA GLN A 56 5.31 -7.54 3.73
C GLN A 56 4.05 -7.05 4.44
N VAL A 57 2.88 -7.57 4.06
CA VAL A 57 1.59 -7.29 4.68
C VAL A 57 0.95 -8.59 5.09
N GLN A 58 0.62 -8.71 6.37
CA GLN A 58 -0.01 -9.86 6.98
C GLN A 58 -1.34 -9.41 7.61
N PRO A 59 -2.50 -9.77 7.04
CA PRO A 59 -3.79 -9.52 7.67
C PRO A 59 -3.90 -10.35 8.94
N LYS A 60 -4.23 -9.67 10.05
CA LYS A 60 -4.59 -10.28 11.33
C LYS A 60 -6.10 -10.49 11.43
N SER A 61 -6.87 -9.62 10.78
CA SER A 61 -8.32 -9.71 10.57
C SER A 61 -8.69 -8.87 9.34
N ASP A 62 -9.98 -8.85 8.96
CA ASP A 62 -10.50 -8.03 7.86
C ASP A 62 -10.17 -6.54 8.00
N ASN A 63 -9.98 -6.07 9.23
CA ASN A 63 -9.77 -4.66 9.58
C ASN A 63 -8.43 -4.39 10.25
N GLU A 64 -7.51 -5.36 10.29
CA GLU A 64 -6.20 -5.18 10.93
C GLU A 64 -5.09 -5.80 10.10
N LEU A 65 -4.11 -4.98 9.75
CA LEU A 65 -2.94 -5.37 8.99
C LEU A 65 -1.68 -5.21 9.85
N SER A 66 -0.79 -6.19 9.79
CA SER A 66 0.60 -6.07 10.25
C SER A 66 1.50 -5.88 9.04
N LEU A 67 2.37 -4.87 9.08
CA LEU A 67 3.22 -4.50 7.96
C LEU A 67 4.68 -4.48 8.40
N GLN A 68 5.58 -4.86 7.50
CA GLN A 68 7.01 -4.84 7.75
C GLN A 68 7.76 -4.43 6.48
N ILE A 69 8.72 -3.53 6.63
CA ILE A 69 9.55 -3.05 5.52
C ILE A 69 10.94 -3.69 5.63
N HIS A 70 11.45 -4.12 4.48
CA HIS A 70 12.76 -4.72 4.34
C HIS A 70 13.51 -4.11 3.16
N ASP A 71 14.84 -4.23 3.21
CA ASP A 71 15.74 -3.88 2.10
C ASP A 71 15.47 -2.49 1.52
N ALA A 72 15.16 -1.52 2.39
CA ALA A 72 14.88 -0.16 1.96
C ALA A 72 16.18 0.53 1.53
N GLN A 73 16.16 1.10 0.33
CA GLN A 73 17.30 1.79 -0.26
C GLN A 73 16.81 3.08 -0.89
N TYR A 74 17.68 4.10 -0.91
CA TYR A 74 17.46 5.34 -1.63
C TYR A 74 18.65 5.65 -2.54
N ALA A 75 18.41 6.44 -3.58
CA ALA A 75 19.45 6.98 -4.44
C ALA A 75 19.09 8.42 -4.75
N ASP A 76 20.10 9.29 -4.75
CA ASP A 76 19.96 10.63 -5.29
C ASP A 76 19.84 10.57 -6.81
N VAL A 77 18.99 11.43 -7.36
CA VAL A 77 18.79 11.57 -8.79
C VAL A 77 19.35 12.93 -9.18
N HIS A 78 20.28 12.93 -10.12
CA HIS A 78 20.75 14.12 -10.82
C HIS A 78 20.95 13.73 -12.27
N ALA A 79 19.92 13.91 -13.09
CA ALA A 79 19.92 13.40 -14.46
C ALA A 79 19.08 14.25 -15.40
N ASN A 80 19.51 14.25 -16.66
CA ASN A 80 18.66 14.67 -17.76
C ASN A 80 17.66 13.54 -18.07
N LEU A 81 16.36 13.81 -17.94
CA LEU A 81 15.28 12.85 -18.17
C LEU A 81 14.39 13.37 -19.31
N THR A 82 14.74 13.01 -20.55
CA THR A 82 14.00 13.42 -21.76
C THR A 82 12.53 12.98 -21.78
N GLY A 83 12.17 11.98 -20.96
CA GLY A 83 10.78 11.55 -20.72
C GLY A 83 10.04 12.34 -19.64
N GLY A 84 10.62 13.45 -19.17
CA GLY A 84 10.11 14.25 -18.06
C GLY A 84 10.25 13.56 -16.69
N TRP A 85 9.60 14.14 -15.67
CA TRP A 85 9.72 13.69 -14.26
C TRP A 85 9.28 12.23 -14.03
N ASN A 86 8.37 11.71 -14.85
CA ASN A 86 7.89 10.33 -14.77
C ASN A 86 8.65 9.38 -15.71
N GLY A 87 9.61 9.89 -16.49
CA GLY A 87 10.44 9.10 -17.38
C GLY A 87 11.25 8.04 -16.64
N GLN A 88 11.73 7.04 -17.38
CA GLN A 88 12.62 6.03 -16.80
C GLN A 88 13.95 6.68 -16.40
N ILE A 89 14.39 6.41 -15.18
CA ILE A 89 15.72 6.81 -14.72
C ILE A 89 16.68 5.66 -15.06
N PRO A 90 17.76 5.91 -15.81
CA PRO A 90 18.76 4.89 -16.08
C PRO A 90 19.34 4.30 -14.79
N GLU A 91 19.43 2.98 -14.68
CA GLU A 91 19.87 2.30 -13.44
C GLU A 91 21.33 2.60 -13.10
N ASP A 92 22.17 2.84 -14.10
CA ASP A 92 23.57 3.25 -13.96
C ASP A 92 23.74 4.61 -13.29
N LYS A 93 22.69 5.45 -13.30
CA LYS A 93 22.65 6.74 -12.61
C LYS A 93 22.09 6.65 -11.17
N LEU A 94 21.65 5.46 -10.75
CA LEU A 94 21.06 5.25 -9.43
C LEU A 94 22.04 4.51 -8.52
N HIS A 95 22.83 5.28 -7.78
CA HIS A 95 23.73 4.74 -6.76
C HIS A 95 22.97 4.50 -5.46
N TYR A 96 22.31 3.34 -5.36
CA TYR A 96 21.51 2.99 -4.19
C TYR A 96 22.35 2.80 -2.93
N GLN A 97 21.93 3.47 -1.87
CA GLN A 97 22.44 3.37 -0.52
C GLN A 97 21.37 2.84 0.42
N GLN A 98 21.79 2.23 1.52
CA GLN A 98 20.86 1.70 2.52
C GLN A 98 20.09 2.85 3.17
N LEU A 99 18.75 2.76 3.16
CA LEU A 99 17.90 3.63 3.96
C LEU A 99 17.76 2.98 5.35
N PRO A 100 18.15 3.66 6.45
CA PRO A 100 18.17 3.07 7.79
C PRO A 100 16.77 3.05 8.42
N ILE A 101 15.81 2.42 7.73
CA ILE A 101 14.47 2.20 8.26
C ILE A 101 14.50 0.99 9.20
N SER A 102 13.79 1.07 10.31
CA SER A 102 13.59 -0.05 11.22
C SER A 102 12.86 -1.17 10.51
N SER A 103 13.34 -2.40 10.68
CA SER A 103 12.61 -3.60 10.26
C SER A 103 11.55 -4.03 11.27
N LYS A 104 11.20 -3.19 12.27
CA LYS A 104 10.12 -3.50 13.22
C LYS A 104 8.77 -3.47 12.52
N PRO A 105 7.86 -4.42 12.81
CA PRO A 105 6.52 -4.37 12.27
C PRO A 105 5.74 -3.19 12.84
N PHE A 106 4.78 -2.68 12.07
CA PHE A 106 3.79 -1.69 12.47
C PHE A 106 2.40 -2.15 12.04
N GLU A 107 1.36 -1.61 12.65
CA GLU A 107 -0.01 -2.07 12.39
C GLU A 107 -0.88 -0.96 11.82
N LEU A 108 -1.79 -1.34 10.93
CA LEU A 108 -2.88 -0.49 10.45
C LEU A 108 -4.20 -1.07 10.93
N LYS A 109 -5.03 -0.23 11.55
CA LYS A 109 -6.43 -0.52 11.82
C LYS A 109 -7.27 0.17 10.77
N LEU A 110 -8.07 -0.62 10.08
CA LEU A 110 -8.93 -0.17 9.02
C LEU A 110 -10.37 -0.03 9.52
N LYS A 111 -11.10 0.90 8.93
CA LYS A 111 -12.54 1.04 9.06
C LYS A 111 -13.09 1.26 7.66
N ASN A 112 -13.87 0.30 7.16
CA ASN A 112 -14.46 0.34 5.82
C ASN A 112 -13.42 0.59 4.71
N GLY A 113 -12.25 -0.07 4.83
CA GLY A 113 -11.13 0.05 3.89
C GLY A 113 -10.30 1.33 4.02
N ALA A 114 -10.70 2.29 4.87
CA ALA A 114 -9.91 3.45 5.22
C ALA A 114 -9.01 3.20 6.44
N VAL A 115 -7.80 3.76 6.45
CA VAL A 115 -6.91 3.68 7.62
C VAL A 115 -7.46 4.59 8.73
N ASP A 116 -7.91 4.00 9.84
CA ASP A 116 -8.36 4.71 11.05
C ASP A 116 -7.18 5.04 11.96
N LYS A 117 -6.31 4.05 12.21
CA LYS A 117 -5.16 4.18 13.12
C LYS A 117 -3.94 3.46 12.59
N MET A 118 -2.78 3.98 12.97
CA MET A 118 -1.49 3.32 12.77
C MET A 118 -0.79 3.16 14.11
N VAL A 119 -0.38 1.94 14.44
CA VAL A 119 0.35 1.60 15.68
C VAL A 119 1.81 1.38 15.32
N VAL A 120 2.69 2.14 15.94
CA VAL A 120 4.15 2.14 15.69
C VAL A 120 4.91 2.11 17.02
N ASP A 121 6.22 1.86 16.94
CA ASP A 121 7.12 2.02 18.08
C ASP A 121 7.10 3.47 18.59
N LYS A 122 7.02 3.66 19.92
CA LYS A 122 6.96 4.98 20.56
C LYS A 122 8.20 5.85 20.27
N ASN A 123 9.35 5.22 20.05
CA ASN A 123 10.63 5.90 19.84
C ASN A 123 10.96 6.05 18.34
N LEU A 124 10.00 5.78 17.44
CA LEU A 124 10.20 5.91 16.01
C LEU A 124 10.45 7.38 15.62
N PRO A 125 11.53 7.69 14.89
CA PRO A 125 11.79 9.05 14.48
C PRO A 125 10.76 9.54 13.46
N THR A 126 10.46 10.84 13.47
CA THR A 126 9.39 11.43 12.66
C THR A 126 9.57 11.22 11.15
N TRP A 127 10.79 11.26 10.63
CA TRP A 127 11.05 11.07 9.21
C TRP A 127 10.66 9.65 8.77
N GLU A 128 10.96 8.65 9.60
CA GLU A 128 10.63 7.26 9.36
C GLU A 128 9.12 7.04 9.45
N LEU A 129 8.49 7.61 10.48
CA LEU A 129 7.04 7.61 10.63
C LEU A 129 6.34 8.15 9.37
N ASN A 130 6.87 9.21 8.77
CA ASN A 130 6.30 9.79 7.56
C ASN A 130 6.46 8.88 6.33
N ILE A 131 7.54 8.11 6.23
CA ILE A 131 7.68 7.09 5.18
C ILE A 131 6.66 5.96 5.40
N LEU A 132 6.47 5.50 6.64
CA LEU A 132 5.44 4.50 6.95
C LEU A 132 4.04 4.99 6.58
N LYS A 133 3.71 6.25 6.90
CA LYS A 133 2.44 6.88 6.50
C LYS A 133 2.29 6.97 4.99
N ALA A 134 3.35 7.34 4.27
CA ALA A 134 3.32 7.42 2.81
C ALA A 134 2.98 6.05 2.20
N ILE A 135 3.58 4.97 2.70
CA ILE A 135 3.27 3.60 2.25
C ILE A 135 1.85 3.20 2.67
N ALA A 136 1.46 3.42 3.92
CA ALA A 136 0.13 3.08 4.43
C ALA A 136 -1.00 3.76 3.64
N SER A 137 -0.80 5.00 3.19
CA SER A 137 -1.79 5.73 2.40
C SER A 137 -2.12 5.07 1.06
N GLN A 138 -1.21 4.24 0.51
CA GLN A 138 -1.45 3.51 -0.74
C GLN A 138 -2.32 2.26 -0.54
N LEU A 139 -2.52 1.83 0.71
CA LEU A 139 -3.32 0.66 1.06
C LEU A 139 -4.75 1.04 1.48
N GLN A 140 -5.05 2.34 1.56
CA GLN A 140 -6.37 2.86 1.85
C GLN A 140 -7.24 2.79 0.58
N VAL A 141 -8.33 2.04 0.65
CA VAL A 141 -9.35 1.97 -0.39
C VAL A 141 -10.71 2.11 0.28
N ASP A 142 -11.29 3.30 0.20
CA ASP A 142 -12.63 3.57 0.72
C ASP A 142 -13.69 3.00 -0.24
N THR A 143 -14.05 1.74 -0.05
CA THR A 143 -14.98 1.01 -0.92
C THR A 143 -16.43 1.44 -0.75
N GLN A 144 -16.76 2.12 0.34
CA GLN A 144 -18.12 2.55 0.68
C GLN A 144 -18.34 4.06 0.50
N ALA A 145 -17.31 4.79 0.06
CA ALA A 145 -17.32 6.25 -0.10
C ALA A 145 -17.69 7.00 1.19
N GLU A 146 -17.35 6.46 2.37
CA GLU A 146 -17.67 7.09 3.66
C GLU A 146 -16.89 8.39 3.89
N ASN A 147 -15.69 8.49 3.31
CA ASN A 147 -14.78 9.62 3.40
C ASN A 147 -14.68 10.37 2.07
N LEU A 148 -15.79 10.42 1.31
CA LEU A 148 -15.85 10.98 -0.02
C LEU A 148 -15.33 12.43 -0.07
N LYS A 149 -14.20 12.61 -0.75
CA LYS A 149 -13.74 13.93 -1.21
C LYS A 149 -14.16 14.12 -2.65
N SER A 150 -15.03 15.10 -2.92
CA SER A 150 -15.59 15.32 -4.24
C SER A 150 -14.50 15.51 -5.29
N SER A 151 -14.54 14.69 -6.35
CA SER A 151 -13.63 14.73 -7.49
C SER A 151 -14.33 14.17 -8.72
N ARG A 152 -14.00 14.70 -9.90
CA ARG A 152 -14.58 14.25 -11.18
C ARG A 152 -14.19 12.83 -11.57
N ILE A 153 -13.16 12.27 -10.92
CA ILE A 153 -12.63 10.92 -11.21
C ILE A 153 -13.01 9.88 -10.15
N ASN A 154 -13.91 10.20 -9.21
CA ASN A 154 -14.36 9.23 -8.22
C ASN A 154 -15.24 8.15 -8.87
N SER A 155 -14.93 6.89 -8.61
CA SER A 155 -15.84 5.77 -8.87
C SER A 155 -16.67 5.51 -7.61
N LEU A 156 -17.95 5.86 -7.65
CA LEU A 156 -18.84 5.69 -6.50
C LEU A 156 -19.53 4.31 -6.55
N PRO A 157 -19.72 3.65 -5.40
CA PRO A 157 -20.51 2.42 -5.33
C PRO A 157 -21.96 2.71 -5.78
N SER A 158 -22.53 1.80 -6.58
CA SER A 158 -23.94 1.90 -6.96
C SER A 158 -24.81 1.51 -5.75
N LYS A 159 -25.94 2.18 -5.56
CA LYS A 159 -26.86 1.85 -4.46
C LYS A 159 -27.39 0.42 -4.67
N GLY A 160 -26.96 -0.52 -3.83
CA GLY A 160 -27.51 -1.89 -3.80
C GLY A 160 -26.51 -3.04 -3.84
N GLN A 161 -25.20 -2.79 -3.79
CA GLN A 161 -24.18 -3.84 -3.64
C GLN A 161 -23.40 -3.62 -2.36
N ALA A 162 -23.83 -4.28 -1.28
CA ALA A 162 -23.09 -4.51 -0.04
C ALA A 162 -23.29 -5.98 0.35
#